data_AF-A0A097BVG1-F1
#
_entry.id   AF-A0A097BVG1-F1
#
_cell.length_a   1.000
_cell.length_b   1.000
_cell.length_c   1.000
_cell.angle_alpha   90.00
_cell.angle_beta   90.00
_cell.angle_gamma   90.00
#
_symmetry.space_group_name_H-M   'P 1'
#
loop_
_entity.id
_entity.type
_entity.pdbx_description
1 polymer ?
#
loop_
_entity_poly.entity_id
_entity_poly.type
_entity_poly.pdbx_seq_one_letter_code
_entity_poly.pdbx_strand_id
1 'polypeptide(L)'
;IEMAPEEGFALREWRRQNAIQLEEKEKREKEMRKQIIEEAEAYTQAFYEKRKVNVETNKAINREKETLFVANQEKFHKEADKQYWKAIAELIPNEVPNIEKKRGKKDQEKKPSITVVQGPKPGKPTDLSRMRHILVKLKHAPPPHMKPPAPSKDA
;
A
#
# COMPACT_ATOMS: atom_id res chain seq x y z
N ILE A 1 68.33 36.47 -32.56
CA ILE A 1 67.27 36.14 -31.59
C ILE A 1 66.12 37.08 -31.92
N GLU A 2 65.11 36.57 -32.62
CA GLU A 2 63.96 37.36 -33.08
C GLU A 2 63.08 37.61 -31.85
N MET A 3 63.11 38.84 -31.32
CA MET A 3 62.26 39.22 -30.19
C MET A 3 60.84 39.46 -30.73
N ALA A 4 59.87 38.68 -30.22
CA ALA A 4 58.47 38.88 -30.53
C ALA A 4 58.06 40.34 -30.24
N PRO A 5 57.24 40.98 -31.11
CA PRO A 5 56.84 42.37 -30.91
C PRO A 5 56.10 42.49 -29.57
N GLU A 6 56.48 43.48 -28.76
CA GLU A 6 55.83 43.72 -27.47
C GLU A 6 54.32 43.89 -27.66
N GLU A 7 53.54 42.95 -27.14
CA GLU A 7 52.09 43.04 -27.13
C GLU A 7 51.65 44.35 -26.46
N GLY A 8 50.76 45.11 -27.09
CA GLY A 8 50.26 46.36 -26.52
C GLY A 8 49.70 46.18 -25.12
N PHE A 9 49.91 47.17 -24.23
CA PHE A 9 49.48 47.16 -22.83
C PHE A 9 48.03 46.68 -22.62
N ALA A 10 47.12 47.08 -23.52
CA ALA A 10 45.72 46.67 -23.50
C ALA A 10 45.52 45.14 -23.60
N LEU A 11 46.31 44.43 -24.41
CA LEU A 11 46.19 42.99 -24.57
C LEU A 11 46.71 42.24 -23.32
N ARG A 12 47.75 42.76 -22.67
CA ARG A 12 48.31 42.20 -21.43
C ARG A 12 47.32 42.32 -20.27
N GLU A 13 46.74 43.51 -20.08
CA GLU A 13 45.71 43.73 -19.05
C GLU A 13 44.46 42.88 -19.31
N TRP A 14 44.05 42.74 -20.58
CA TRP A 14 42.92 41.89 -20.95
C TRP A 14 43.15 40.41 -20.60
N ARG A 15 44.36 39.87 -20.85
CA ARG A 15 44.71 38.49 -20.47
C ARG A 15 44.74 38.31 -18.95
N ARG A 16 45.29 39.28 -18.22
CA ARG A 16 45.30 39.29 -16.75
C ARG A 16 43.88 39.25 -16.19
N GLN A 17 42.98 40.09 -16.70
CA GLN A 17 41.57 40.10 -16.29
C GLN A 17 40.84 38.80 -16.67
N ASN A 18 41.09 38.25 -17.85
CA ASN A 18 40.51 36.96 -18.24
C ASN A 18 40.98 35.80 -17.36
N ALA A 19 42.27 35.75 -17.01
CA ALA A 19 42.81 34.73 -16.12
C ALA A 19 42.11 34.77 -14.75
N ILE A 20 41.90 35.97 -14.20
CA ILE A 20 41.17 36.16 -12.93
C ILE A 20 39.71 35.68 -13.05
N GLN A 21 39.00 36.10 -14.11
CA GLN A 21 37.61 35.69 -14.32
C GLN A 21 37.47 34.17 -14.51
N LEU A 22 38.45 33.55 -15.18
CA LEU A 22 38.46 32.11 -15.41
C LEU A 22 38.69 31.35 -14.09
N GLU A 23 39.63 31.81 -13.26
CA GLU A 23 39.89 31.25 -11.94
C GLU A 23 38.68 31.39 -11.01
N GLU A 24 38.00 32.55 -11.02
CA GLU A 24 36.77 32.76 -10.25
C GLU A 24 35.62 31.85 -10.70
N LYS A 25 35.48 31.63 -12.00
CA LYS A 25 34.48 30.70 -12.55
C LYS A 25 34.81 29.26 -12.14
N GLU A 26 36.08 28.87 -12.22
CA GLU A 26 36.52 27.53 -11.80
C GLU A 26 36.27 27.30 -10.30
N LYS A 27 36.56 28.29 -9.44
CA LYS A 27 36.25 28.22 -8.01
C LYS A 27 34.76 28.05 -7.75
N ARG A 28 33.92 28.87 -8.41
CA ARG A 28 32.45 28.77 -8.30
C ARG A 28 31.91 27.41 -8.77
N GLU A 29 32.42 26.87 -9.87
CA GLU A 29 32.03 25.54 -10.34
C GLU A 29 32.43 24.44 -9.37
N LYS A 30 33.64 24.52 -8.79
CA LYS A 30 34.09 23.55 -7.77
C LYS A 30 33.21 23.59 -6.53
N GLU A 31 32.89 24.78 -6.03
CA GLU A 31 31.99 24.95 -4.88
C GLU A 31 30.58 24.43 -5.18
N MET A 32 30.02 24.75 -6.35
CA MET A 32 28.69 24.26 -6.76
C MET A 32 28.67 22.74 -6.88
N ARG A 33 29.69 22.12 -7.47
CA ARG A 33 29.80 20.65 -7.55
C ARG A 33 29.87 20.03 -6.16
N LYS A 34 30.63 20.63 -5.25
CA LYS A 34 30.73 20.17 -3.86
C LYS A 34 29.37 20.22 -3.18
N GLN A 35 28.62 21.32 -3.31
CA GLN A 35 27.27 21.45 -2.76
C GLN A 35 26.31 20.38 -3.32
N ILE A 36 26.34 20.13 -4.63
CA ILE A 36 25.48 19.11 -5.26
C ILE A 36 25.80 17.72 -4.70
N ILE A 37 27.08 17.40 -4.49
CA ILE A 37 27.49 16.11 -3.91
C ILE A 37 27.01 16.00 -2.46
N GLU A 38 27.24 17.03 -1.65
CA GLU A 38 26.81 17.06 -0.24
C GLU A 38 25.28 16.95 -0.12
N GLU A 39 24.52 17.64 -0.98
CA GLU A 39 23.07 17.56 -1.02
C GLU A 39 22.58 16.16 -1.43
N ALA A 40 23.22 15.55 -2.43
CA ALA A 40 22.88 14.20 -2.88
C ALA A 40 23.17 13.14 -1.81
N GLU A 41 24.28 13.27 -1.08
CA GLU A 41 24.62 12.41 0.05
C GLU A 41 23.62 12.58 1.20
N ALA A 42 23.30 13.82 1.57
CA ALA A 42 22.31 14.12 2.60
C ALA A 42 20.92 13.58 2.24
N TYR A 43 20.49 13.73 0.99
CA TYR A 43 19.24 13.16 0.49
C TYR A 43 19.23 11.63 0.61
N THR A 44 20.33 10.99 0.21
CA THR A 44 20.46 9.53 0.26
C THR A 44 20.36 9.03 1.70
N GLN A 45 21.06 9.67 2.63
CA GLN A 45 21.01 9.34 4.06
C GLN A 45 19.58 9.51 4.62
N ALA A 46 18.96 10.67 4.40
CA ALA A 46 17.60 10.95 4.86
C ALA A 46 16.56 9.96 4.30
N PHE A 47 16.72 9.53 3.05
CA PHE A 47 15.86 8.52 2.45
C PHE A 47 15.96 7.17 3.16
N TYR A 48 17.18 6.69 3.45
CA TYR A 48 17.38 5.42 4.14
C TYR A 48 16.91 5.47 5.60
N GLU A 49 17.13 6.59 6.29
CA GLU A 49 16.61 6.81 7.64
C GLU A 49 15.08 6.77 7.67
N LYS A 50 14.43 7.50 6.75
CA LYS A 50 12.97 7.49 6.61
C LYS A 50 12.45 6.08 6.31
N ARG A 51 13.12 5.34 5.43
CA ARG A 51 12.77 3.96 5.12
C ARG A 51 12.89 3.06 6.35
N LYS A 52 13.96 3.20 7.13
CA LYS A 52 14.17 2.44 8.38
C LYS A 52 13.03 2.71 9.36
N VAL A 53 12.71 3.98 9.61
CA VAL A 53 11.59 4.36 10.49
C VAL A 53 10.28 3.75 10.00
N ASN A 54 9.95 3.89 8.72
CA ASN A 54 8.72 3.33 8.15
C ASN A 54 8.62 1.81 8.32
N VAL A 55 9.73 1.08 8.15
CA VAL A 55 9.75 -0.37 8.35
C VAL A 55 9.48 -0.72 9.81
N GLU A 56 10.11 -0.02 10.75
CA GLU A 56 9.89 -0.26 12.19
C GLU A 56 8.46 0.11 12.62
N THR A 57 7.93 1.23 12.13
CA THR A 57 6.52 1.61 12.38
C THR A 57 5.56 0.58 11.81
N ASN A 58 5.78 0.09 10.58
CA ASN A 58 4.93 -0.95 9.99
C ASN A 58 5.00 -2.28 10.75
N LYS A 59 6.18 -2.68 11.23
CA LYS A 59 6.33 -3.85 12.10
C LYS A 59 5.53 -3.69 13.40
N ALA A 60 5.63 -2.53 14.05
CA ALA A 60 4.90 -2.24 15.27
C ALA A 60 3.37 -2.30 15.04
N ILE A 61 2.88 -1.62 14.00
CA ILE A 61 1.46 -1.63 13.63
C ILE A 61 0.97 -3.05 13.35
N ASN A 62 1.74 -3.85 12.61
CA ASN A 62 1.37 -5.23 12.30
C ASN A 62 1.32 -6.09 13.57
N ARG A 63 2.27 -5.90 14.50
CA ARG A 63 2.30 -6.63 15.77
C ARG A 63 1.15 -6.24 16.70
N GLU A 64 0.77 -4.97 16.74
CA GLU A 64 -0.43 -4.52 17.45
C GLU A 64 -1.70 -5.14 16.86
N LYS A 65 -1.82 -5.15 15.52
CA LYS A 65 -2.95 -5.80 14.82
C LYS A 65 -3.01 -7.30 15.11
N GLU A 66 -1.87 -7.98 15.12
CA GLU A 66 -1.78 -9.40 15.46
C GLU A 66 -2.20 -9.64 16.90
N THR A 67 -1.74 -8.80 17.83
CA THR A 67 -2.11 -8.91 19.26
C THR A 67 -3.63 -8.76 19.45
N LEU A 68 -4.25 -7.77 18.78
CA LEU A 68 -5.70 -7.59 18.80
C LEU A 68 -6.43 -8.77 18.15
N PHE A 69 -5.89 -9.30 17.05
CA PHE A 69 -6.45 -10.46 16.37
C PHE A 69 -6.46 -11.71 17.26
N VAL A 70 -5.33 -12.02 17.91
CA VAL A 70 -5.21 -13.16 18.83
C VAL A 70 -6.14 -12.99 20.03
N ALA A 71 -6.20 -11.81 20.64
CA ALA A 71 -7.11 -11.54 21.75
C ALA A 71 -8.60 -11.72 21.34
N ASN A 72 -8.96 -11.23 20.15
CA ASN A 72 -10.31 -11.42 19.60
C ASN A 72 -10.59 -12.89 19.29
N GLN A 73 -9.60 -13.64 18.81
CA GLN A 73 -9.73 -15.08 18.53
C GLN A 73 -9.93 -15.88 19.83
N GLU A 74 -9.16 -15.60 20.88
CA GLU A 74 -9.37 -16.23 22.19
C GLU A 74 -10.76 -15.95 22.75
N LYS A 75 -11.22 -14.70 22.64
CA LYS A 75 -12.57 -14.31 23.06
C LYS A 75 -13.64 -15.05 22.24
N PHE A 76 -13.44 -15.14 20.93
CA PHE A 76 -14.31 -15.89 20.03
C PHE A 76 -14.43 -17.35 20.47
N HIS A 77 -13.32 -18.05 20.73
CA HIS A 77 -13.36 -19.45 21.14
C HIS A 77 -14.03 -19.69 22.51
N LYS A 78 -14.01 -18.70 23.42
CA LYS A 78 -14.69 -18.75 24.73
C LYS A 78 -16.19 -18.42 24.69
N GLU A 79 -16.66 -17.77 23.62
CA GLU A 79 -18.05 -17.34 23.43
C GLU A 79 -18.79 -18.16 22.35
N ALA A 80 -18.06 -18.85 21.47
CA ALA A 80 -18.62 -19.53 20.31
C ALA A 80 -19.62 -20.64 20.66
N ASP A 81 -19.40 -21.35 21.76
CA ASP A 81 -20.27 -22.40 22.29
C ASP A 81 -21.64 -21.87 22.75
N LYS A 82 -21.69 -20.61 23.20
CA LYS A 82 -22.90 -19.98 23.73
C LYS A 82 -23.77 -19.35 22.66
N GLN A 83 -23.18 -18.88 21.56
CA GLN A 83 -23.88 -18.11 20.53
C GLN A 83 -23.36 -18.45 19.12
N TYR A 84 -23.64 -19.66 18.65
CA TYR A 84 -23.17 -20.16 17.34
C TYR A 84 -23.42 -19.19 16.17
N TRP A 85 -24.62 -18.62 16.06
CA TRP A 85 -24.93 -17.68 14.97
C TRP A 85 -24.18 -16.35 15.05
N LYS A 86 -23.87 -15.88 16.26
CA LYS A 86 -23.02 -14.72 16.46
C LYS A 86 -21.58 -15.02 16.03
N ALA A 87 -21.06 -16.19 16.41
CA ALA A 87 -19.75 -16.66 15.99
C ALA A 87 -19.66 -16.83 14.45
N ILE A 88 -20.64 -17.46 13.82
CA ILE A 88 -20.68 -17.62 12.35
C ILE A 88 -20.70 -16.25 11.65
N ALA A 89 -21.46 -15.28 12.18
CA ALA A 89 -21.52 -13.94 11.61
C ALA A 89 -20.22 -13.12 11.81
N GLU A 90 -19.45 -13.38 12.87
CA GLU A 90 -18.13 -12.76 13.10
C GLU A 90 -17.02 -13.37 12.24
N LEU A 91 -17.14 -14.65 11.89
CA LEU A 91 -16.19 -15.35 11.01
C LEU A 91 -16.33 -14.90 9.54
N ILE A 92 -17.54 -14.55 9.11
CA ILE A 92 -17.83 -14.18 7.72
C ILE A 92 -17.65 -12.67 7.54
N PRO A 93 -16.71 -12.20 6.70
CA PRO A 93 -16.50 -10.78 6.48
C PRO A 93 -17.77 -10.09 5.95
N ASN A 94 -18.20 -9.02 6.62
CA ASN A 94 -19.36 -8.21 6.20
C ASN A 94 -19.17 -7.55 4.84
N GLU A 95 -17.93 -7.38 4.40
CA GLU A 95 -17.56 -6.82 3.12
C GLU A 95 -16.64 -7.82 2.40
N VAL A 96 -17.11 -8.39 1.29
CA VAL A 96 -16.19 -8.96 0.29
C VAL A 96 -15.76 -7.80 -0.59
N PRO A 97 -14.45 -7.60 -0.83
CA PRO A 97 -13.97 -6.56 -1.73
C PRO A 97 -14.75 -6.63 -3.04
N ASN A 98 -15.54 -5.60 -3.33
CA ASN A 98 -16.32 -5.55 -4.55
C ASN A 98 -15.33 -5.41 -5.69
N ILE A 99 -15.07 -6.50 -6.43
CA ILE A 99 -14.26 -6.45 -7.64
C ILE A 99 -15.12 -5.77 -8.70
N GLU A 100 -15.19 -4.45 -8.64
CA GLU A 100 -15.69 -3.62 -9.73
C GLU A 100 -14.73 -3.80 -10.91
N LYS A 101 -15.00 -4.82 -11.74
CA LYS A 101 -14.35 -4.98 -13.02
C LYS A 101 -14.64 -3.72 -13.84
N LYS A 102 -13.68 -2.78 -13.87
CA LYS A 102 -13.65 -1.65 -14.79
C LYS A 102 -13.93 -2.18 -16.21
N ARG A 103 -15.12 -1.88 -16.71
CA ARG A 103 -15.65 -2.33 -18.01
C ARG A 103 -15.03 -1.49 -19.13
N GLY A 104 -13.99 -2.01 -19.77
CA GLY A 104 -13.48 -1.54 -21.06
C GLY A 104 -14.05 -2.38 -22.21
N LYS A 105 -14.74 -1.70 -23.14
CA LYS A 105 -15.19 -2.08 -24.52
C LYS A 105 -14.70 -3.41 -25.11
N LYS A 106 -15.59 -4.21 -25.73
CA LYS A 106 -15.98 -4.17 -27.17
C LYS A 106 -16.95 -5.31 -27.52
N ASP A 107 -17.84 -5.04 -28.47
CA ASP A 107 -18.76 -5.99 -29.12
C ASP A 107 -18.11 -7.30 -29.56
N GLN A 108 -18.86 -8.40 -29.46
CA GLN A 108 -19.08 -9.28 -30.60
C GLN A 108 -20.33 -10.13 -30.39
N GLU A 109 -21.33 -9.84 -31.22
CA GLU A 109 -22.41 -10.74 -31.59
C GLU A 109 -21.82 -12.02 -32.21
N LYS A 110 -22.25 -13.18 -31.71
CA LYS A 110 -22.66 -14.37 -32.48
C LYS A 110 -23.02 -15.49 -31.51
N LYS A 111 -24.28 -15.95 -31.56
CA LYS A 111 -24.71 -17.25 -31.04
C LYS A 111 -24.57 -18.30 -32.15
N PRO A 112 -24.41 -19.59 -31.79
CA PRO A 112 -25.59 -20.43 -31.85
C PRO A 112 -25.84 -21.23 -30.57
N SER A 113 -27.09 -21.69 -30.50
CA SER A 113 -27.79 -22.40 -29.44
C SER A 113 -27.08 -23.63 -28.86
N ILE A 114 -26.92 -23.65 -27.53
CA ILE A 114 -27.25 -24.83 -26.70
C ILE A 114 -27.62 -24.35 -25.28
N THR A 115 -28.85 -24.64 -24.85
CA THR A 115 -29.30 -24.42 -23.47
C THR A 115 -28.90 -25.61 -22.63
N VAL A 116 -27.80 -25.49 -21.90
CA VAL A 116 -27.50 -26.30 -20.72
C VAL A 116 -27.66 -25.38 -19.51
N VAL A 117 -28.74 -25.59 -18.76
CA VAL A 117 -28.96 -24.96 -17.45
C VAL A 117 -27.97 -25.61 -16.49
N GLN A 118 -26.76 -25.05 -16.40
CA GLN A 118 -25.77 -25.48 -15.43
C GLN A 118 -25.18 -24.26 -14.72
N GLY A 119 -25.84 -23.91 -13.62
CA GLY A 119 -25.35 -23.02 -12.57
C GLY A 119 -25.03 -21.57 -12.99
N PRO A 120 -24.83 -20.67 -12.01
CA PRO A 120 -24.33 -19.33 -12.31
C PRO A 120 -22.99 -19.44 -13.06
N LYS A 121 -22.89 -18.80 -14.24
CA LYS A 121 -21.68 -18.78 -15.08
C LYS A 121 -20.40 -18.54 -14.26
N PRO A 122 -19.32 -19.32 -14.48
CA PRO A 122 -18.03 -19.08 -13.86
C PRO A 122 -17.52 -17.69 -14.30
N GLY A 123 -17.55 -16.73 -13.38
CA GLY A 123 -17.04 -15.38 -13.62
C GLY A 123 -17.94 -14.21 -13.17
N LYS A 124 -19.19 -14.47 -12.78
CA LYS A 124 -19.96 -13.51 -11.96
C LYS A 124 -19.75 -13.86 -10.48
N PRO A 125 -19.32 -12.92 -9.62
CA PRO A 125 -19.34 -13.14 -8.19
C PRO A 125 -20.78 -13.52 -7.79
N THR A 126 -20.94 -14.66 -7.11
CA THR A 126 -22.23 -15.05 -6.56
C THR A 126 -22.72 -13.92 -5.66
N ASP A 127 -23.93 -13.42 -5.90
CA ASP A 127 -24.52 -12.42 -5.03
C ASP A 127 -24.87 -13.07 -3.67
N LEU A 128 -24.02 -12.81 -2.69
CA LEU A 128 -24.18 -13.30 -1.32
C LEU A 128 -25.07 -12.38 -0.47
N SER A 129 -25.65 -11.32 -1.04
CA SER A 129 -26.45 -10.35 -0.28
C SER A 129 -27.58 -11.00 0.51
N ARG A 130 -28.29 -11.97 -0.09
CA ARG A 130 -29.35 -12.72 0.59
C ARG A 130 -28.81 -13.58 1.74
N MET A 131 -27.68 -14.25 1.55
CA MET A 131 -27.03 -15.07 2.58
C MET A 131 -26.56 -14.19 3.76
N ARG A 132 -25.93 -13.04 3.46
CA ARG A 132 -25.52 -12.04 4.47
C ARG A 132 -26.71 -11.55 5.28
N HIS A 133 -27.81 -11.22 4.60
CA HIS A 133 -29.04 -10.77 5.27
C HIS A 133 -29.59 -11.83 6.23
N ILE A 134 -29.56 -13.10 5.84
CA ILE A 134 -29.97 -14.22 6.70
C ILE A 134 -29.04 -14.34 7.91
N LEU A 135 -27.71 -14.28 7.70
CA LEU A 135 -26.73 -14.35 8.79
C LEU A 135 -26.87 -13.21 9.80
N VAL A 136 -27.12 -11.98 9.33
CA VAL A 136 -27.38 -10.82 10.22
C VAL A 136 -28.65 -11.03 11.05
N LYS A 137 -29.73 -11.55 10.44
CA LYS A 137 -30.96 -11.89 11.18
C LYS A 137 -30.70 -12.95 12.25
N LEU A 138 -29.95 -14.00 11.91
CA LEU A 138 -29.61 -15.08 12.83
C LEU A 138 -28.68 -14.63 13.96
N LYS A 139 -27.79 -13.66 13.71
CA LYS A 139 -26.95 -13.02 14.74
C LYS A 139 -27.78 -12.30 15.81
N HIS A 140 -28.81 -11.56 15.41
CA HIS A 140 -29.60 -10.74 16.34
C HIS A 140 -30.79 -11.49 16.96
N ALA A 141 -31.43 -12.39 16.21
CA ALA A 141 -32.63 -13.11 16.64
C ALA A 141 -32.62 -14.57 16.12
N PRO A 142 -31.86 -15.47 16.78
CA PRO A 142 -31.83 -16.88 16.39
C PRO A 142 -33.16 -17.58 16.76
N PRO A 143 -33.67 -18.48 15.91
CA PRO A 143 -34.86 -19.28 16.20
C PRO A 143 -34.74 -20.08 17.51
N PRO A 144 -35.84 -20.35 18.24
CA PRO A 144 -35.81 -21.00 19.54
C PRO A 144 -35.10 -22.37 19.56
N HIS A 145 -35.29 -23.17 18.52
CA HIS A 145 -34.66 -24.50 18.37
C HIS A 145 -33.16 -24.45 18.00
N MET A 146 -32.62 -23.26 17.72
CA MET A 146 -31.21 -23.03 17.38
C MET A 146 -30.43 -22.33 18.50
N LYS A 147 -31.09 -22.05 19.63
CA LYS A 147 -30.38 -21.63 20.84
C LYS A 147 -29.68 -22.86 21.41
N PRO A 148 -28.38 -22.80 21.74
CA PRO A 148 -27.73 -23.91 22.38
C PRO A 148 -28.49 -24.29 23.66
N PRO A 149 -28.68 -25.59 23.92
CA PRO A 149 -29.28 -26.03 25.17
C PRO A 149 -28.48 -25.47 26.34
N ALA A 150 -29.16 -25.14 27.45
CA ALA A 150 -28.49 -24.70 28.66
C ALA A 150 -27.45 -25.77 29.04
N PRO A 151 -26.23 -25.37 29.44
CA PRO A 151 -25.19 -26.33 29.80
C PRO A 151 -25.76 -27.28 30.86
N SER A 152 -25.60 -28.59 30.65
CA SER A 152 -25.98 -29.58 31.65
C SER A 152 -25.19 -29.28 32.92
N LYS A 153 -25.90 -29.07 34.03
CA LYS A 153 -25.28 -29.07 35.36
C LYS A 153 -24.95 -30.52 35.68
N ASP A 154 -23.81 -30.99 35.20
CA ASP A 154 -23.26 -32.26 35.65
C ASP A 154 -22.34 -32.02 36.86
N ALA A 155 -22.50 -32.92 37.83
CA ALA A 155 -22.10 -32.88 39.24
C ALA A 155 -20.58 -32.90 39.50
#